data_AF-A0A6P1AGV3-F1
#
_entry.id   AF-A0A6P1AGV3-F1
#
_cell.length_a   1.000
_cell.length_b   1.000
_cell.length_c   1.000
_cell.angle_alpha   90.00
_cell.angle_beta   90.00
_cell.angle_gamma   90.00
#
_symmetry.space_group_name_H-M   'P 1'
#
loop_
_entity.id
_entity.type
_entity.pdbx_description
1 polymer ?
#
loop_
_entity_poly.entity_id
_entity_poly.type
_entity_poly.pdbx_seq_one_letter_code
_entity_poly.pdbx_strand_id
1 'polypeptide(L)'
;MEENLNSIAIVGLAGRFPKAKNLEEFWQNLRDGVAGRTEFSRAELSDRIAPDLLKNRDYVPASYMLEDIEWFDAHFFNFTPREAEITDPQHRVLLECAWEALETANVVPDRFDGAIGVFAGADLNTYLLFNLADRKPLNTQNYFEMSVANDKDYLATKISYKLNLTGPSLTVQSACSTSLVAVHLACQNLLDYQCDLALAGGVSITVPQERGYLYQEGGALSSDGYCRAFDAKAGGTVGGNGVGLV
;
A
#
# COMPACT_ATOMS: atom_id res chain seq x y z
N MET A 1 -40.91 9.34 -0.49
CA MET A 1 -39.55 8.79 -0.54
C MET A 1 -38.79 9.50 0.56
N GLU A 2 -38.49 8.82 1.66
CA GLU A 2 -37.50 9.34 2.61
C GLU A 2 -36.14 9.30 1.90
N GLU A 3 -35.50 10.45 1.73
CA GLU A 3 -34.12 10.52 1.27
C GLU A 3 -33.24 9.87 2.34
N ASN A 4 -32.50 8.83 1.95
CA ASN A 4 -31.56 8.16 2.84
C ASN A 4 -30.32 9.04 3.01
N LEU A 5 -30.39 9.98 3.95
CA LEU A 5 -29.33 10.95 4.31
C LEU A 5 -28.02 10.30 4.79
N ASN A 6 -27.98 8.97 4.96
CA ASN A 6 -26.81 8.24 5.44
C ASN A 6 -26.03 7.50 4.32
N SER A 7 -26.29 7.82 3.05
CA SER A 7 -25.65 7.16 1.92
C SER A 7 -24.36 7.89 1.52
N ILE A 8 -23.27 7.14 1.34
CA ILE A 8 -21.99 7.66 0.83
C ILE A 8 -21.73 7.08 -0.55
N ALA A 9 -21.42 7.95 -1.52
CA ALA A 9 -21.07 7.55 -2.87
C ALA A 9 -19.55 7.40 -3.01
N ILE A 10 -19.12 6.34 -3.69
CA ILE A 10 -17.75 6.22 -4.19
C ILE A 10 -17.72 6.85 -5.58
N VAL A 11 -16.96 7.94 -5.73
CA VAL A 11 -16.93 8.75 -6.96
C VAL A 11 -15.62 8.60 -7.75
N GLY A 12 -14.59 8.02 -7.15
CA GLY A 12 -13.31 7.70 -7.78
C GLY A 12 -12.67 6.47 -7.13
N LEU A 13 -11.78 5.81 -7.86
CA LEU A 13 -11.09 4.60 -7.42
C LEU A 13 -9.72 4.56 -8.09
N ALA A 14 -8.68 4.20 -7.35
CA ALA A 14 -7.40 3.84 -7.92
C ALA A 14 -6.77 2.69 -7.11
N GLY A 15 -5.91 1.92 -7.75
CA GLY A 15 -5.22 0.83 -7.08
C GLY A 15 -4.31 0.04 -8.01
N ARG A 16 -3.30 -0.58 -7.39
CA ARG A 16 -2.32 -1.44 -8.04
C ARG A 16 -2.21 -2.73 -7.25
N PHE A 17 -2.22 -3.86 -7.96
CA PHE A 17 -2.28 -5.19 -7.40
C PHE A 17 -1.28 -6.11 -8.13
N PRO A 18 -0.97 -7.30 -7.59
CA PRO A 18 -0.04 -8.21 -8.24
C PRO A 18 -0.50 -8.57 -9.67
N LYS A 19 0.37 -8.33 -10.65
CA LYS A 19 0.10 -8.45 -12.10
C LYS A 19 -1.01 -7.52 -12.63
N ALA A 20 -1.28 -6.40 -11.97
CA ALA A 20 -2.22 -5.39 -12.41
C ALA A 20 -1.76 -3.98 -12.01
N LYS A 21 -1.35 -3.17 -12.99
CA LYS A 21 -0.88 -1.80 -12.76
C LYS A 21 -2.01 -0.79 -12.51
N ASN A 22 -3.24 -1.20 -12.77
CA ASN A 22 -4.44 -0.37 -12.65
C ASN A 22 -5.69 -1.26 -12.46
N LEU A 23 -6.85 -0.63 -12.21
CA LEU A 23 -8.10 -1.32 -11.93
C LEU A 23 -8.70 -2.05 -13.14
N GLU A 24 -8.41 -1.63 -14.37
CA GLU A 24 -8.87 -2.32 -15.58
C GLU A 24 -8.16 -3.68 -15.70
N GLU A 25 -6.84 -3.70 -15.54
CA GLU A 25 -6.06 -4.94 -15.49
C GLU A 25 -6.46 -5.82 -14.31
N PHE A 26 -6.74 -5.21 -13.15
CA PHE A 26 -7.21 -5.96 -11.98
C PHE A 26 -8.56 -6.63 -12.24
N TRP A 27 -9.50 -5.91 -12.85
CA TRP A 27 -10.79 -6.46 -13.25
C TRP A 27 -10.64 -7.60 -14.26
N GLN A 28 -9.76 -7.41 -15.26
CA GLN A 28 -9.44 -8.44 -16.24
C GLN A 28 -8.87 -9.70 -15.58
N ASN A 29 -7.96 -9.54 -14.62
CA ASN A 29 -7.38 -10.65 -13.85
C ASN A 29 -8.44 -11.38 -13.01
N LEU A 30 -9.35 -10.66 -12.34
CA LEU A 30 -10.44 -11.26 -11.58
C LEU A 30 -11.37 -12.07 -12.49
N ARG A 31 -11.74 -11.51 -13.64
CA ARG A 31 -12.61 -12.18 -14.63
C ARG A 31 -11.99 -13.47 -15.15
N ASP A 32 -10.69 -13.44 -15.42
CA ASP A 32 -9.97 -14.55 -16.05
C ASP A 32 -9.41 -15.55 -15.02
N GLY A 33 -9.54 -15.30 -13.72
CA GLY A 33 -9.03 -16.16 -12.66
C GLY A 33 -7.51 -16.14 -12.50
N VAL A 34 -6.87 -15.01 -12.77
CA VAL A 34 -5.42 -14.82 -12.66
C VAL A 34 -5.02 -14.64 -11.20
N ALA A 35 -4.15 -15.51 -10.68
CA ALA A 35 -3.78 -15.53 -9.26
C ALA A 35 -2.87 -14.37 -8.81
N GLY A 36 -2.16 -13.66 -9.71
CA GLY A 36 -1.20 -12.62 -9.29
C GLY A 36 0.11 -13.14 -8.67
N ARG A 37 0.23 -14.45 -8.38
CA ARG A 37 1.43 -15.10 -7.84
C ARG A 37 2.58 -15.06 -8.85
N THR A 38 3.77 -14.75 -8.35
CA THR A 38 5.07 -14.96 -9.01
C THR A 38 5.84 -16.04 -8.27
N GLU A 39 6.33 -17.02 -9.02
CA GLU A 39 7.14 -18.13 -8.51
C GLU A 39 8.57 -17.96 -8.97
N PHE A 40 9.50 -18.26 -8.07
CA PHE A 40 10.93 -18.19 -8.32
C PHE A 40 11.53 -19.58 -8.29
N SER A 41 12.46 -19.84 -9.20
CA SER A 41 13.43 -20.90 -9.03
C SER A 41 14.36 -20.57 -7.87
N ARG A 42 14.93 -21.61 -7.24
CA ARG A 42 15.94 -21.40 -6.20
C ARG A 42 17.19 -20.69 -6.76
N ALA A 43 17.50 -20.88 -8.04
CA ALA A 43 18.62 -20.18 -8.69
C ALA A 43 18.39 -18.67 -8.76
N GLU A 44 17.17 -18.20 -9.05
CA GLU A 44 16.85 -16.77 -9.06
C GLU A 44 16.98 -16.12 -7.69
N LEU A 45 16.83 -16.90 -6.61
CA LEU A 45 16.92 -16.43 -5.23
C LEU A 45 18.31 -16.62 -4.60
N SER A 46 19.28 -17.24 -5.28
CA SER A 46 20.55 -17.64 -4.65
C SER A 46 21.37 -16.48 -4.11
N ASP A 47 21.29 -15.34 -4.78
CA ASP A 47 22.07 -14.14 -4.44
C ASP A 47 21.29 -13.19 -3.51
N ARG A 48 20.02 -13.53 -3.21
CA ARG A 48 19.08 -12.70 -2.44
C ARG A 48 18.72 -13.30 -1.08
N ILE A 49 18.81 -14.62 -0.95
CA ILE A 49 18.37 -15.37 0.22
C ILE A 49 19.52 -16.20 0.75
N ALA A 50 19.66 -16.26 2.08
CA ALA A 50 20.69 -17.05 2.73
C ALA A 50 20.64 -18.53 2.25
N PRO A 51 21.78 -19.15 1.88
CA PRO A 51 21.81 -20.49 1.32
C PRO A 51 21.12 -21.55 2.19
N ASP A 52 21.20 -21.45 3.51
CA ASP A 52 20.58 -22.42 4.42
C ASP A 52 19.05 -22.30 4.44
N LEU A 53 18.53 -21.07 4.37
CA LEU A 53 17.09 -20.83 4.25
C LEU A 53 16.58 -21.33 2.90
N LEU A 54 17.34 -21.05 1.83
CA LEU A 54 17.00 -21.47 0.47
C LEU A 54 17.16 -22.98 0.25
N LYS A 55 17.89 -23.72 1.09
CA LYS A 55 17.93 -25.20 1.05
C LYS A 55 16.81 -25.84 1.86
N ASN A 56 16.10 -25.06 2.67
CA ASN A 56 14.99 -25.58 3.46
C ASN A 56 13.87 -26.07 2.53
N ARG A 57 13.40 -27.30 2.78
CA ARG A 57 12.33 -27.94 2.02
C ARG A 57 11.00 -27.21 2.19
N ASP A 58 10.78 -26.61 3.35
CA ASP A 58 9.55 -25.91 3.70
C ASP A 58 9.60 -24.42 3.26
N TYR A 59 10.67 -24.01 2.58
CA TYR A 59 10.74 -22.69 1.95
C TYR A 59 9.85 -22.65 0.69
N VAL A 60 8.92 -21.70 0.66
CA VAL A 60 8.00 -21.45 -0.45
C VAL A 60 8.55 -20.29 -1.29
N PRO A 61 9.10 -20.53 -2.48
CA PRO A 61 9.73 -19.49 -3.29
C PRO A 61 8.68 -18.74 -4.15
N ALA A 62 7.73 -18.08 -3.49
CA ALA A 62 6.67 -17.35 -4.17
C ALA A 62 6.33 -16.03 -3.47
N SER A 63 5.94 -15.03 -4.27
CA SER A 63 5.56 -13.70 -3.82
C SER A 63 4.46 -13.12 -4.70
N TYR A 64 3.76 -12.12 -4.18
CA TYR A 64 2.70 -11.37 -4.86
C TYR A 64 3.19 -9.92 -4.96
N MET A 65 3.90 -9.62 -6.04
CA MET A 65 4.68 -8.39 -6.18
C MET A 65 3.92 -7.33 -6.96
N LEU A 66 4.15 -6.07 -6.61
CA LEU A 66 3.85 -4.94 -7.47
C LEU A 66 5.02 -4.70 -8.43
N GLU A 67 4.70 -4.25 -9.64
CA GLU A 67 5.69 -3.81 -10.61
C GLU A 67 6.14 -2.37 -10.29
N ASP A 68 7.39 -2.05 -10.63
CA ASP A 68 7.92 -0.68 -10.69
C ASP A 68 7.85 0.12 -9.36
N ILE A 69 7.88 -0.54 -8.19
CA ILE A 69 7.79 0.14 -6.87
C ILE A 69 8.95 1.10 -6.57
N GLU A 70 10.06 0.96 -7.30
CA GLU A 70 11.22 1.82 -7.20
C GLU A 70 11.06 3.12 -8.00
N TRP A 71 10.11 3.16 -8.93
CA TRP A 71 9.84 4.30 -9.82
C TRP A 71 8.92 5.27 -9.11
N PHE A 72 9.18 6.56 -9.27
CA PHE A 72 8.38 7.63 -8.67
C PHE A 72 8.63 8.95 -9.40
N ASP A 73 7.58 9.65 -9.79
CA ASP A 73 7.72 10.99 -10.38
C ASP A 73 7.96 12.05 -9.29
N ALA A 74 9.21 12.11 -8.82
CA ALA A 74 9.61 13.03 -7.77
C ALA A 74 9.38 14.50 -8.15
N HIS A 75 9.57 14.87 -9.42
CA HIS A 75 9.41 16.25 -9.84
C HIS A 75 7.94 16.68 -9.80
N PHE A 76 7.04 15.83 -10.28
CA PHE A 76 5.60 16.07 -10.26
C PHE A 76 5.08 16.37 -8.84
N PHE A 77 5.51 15.60 -7.85
CA PHE A 77 5.14 15.81 -6.44
C PHE A 77 6.08 16.75 -5.68
N ASN A 78 6.93 17.52 -6.36
CA ASN A 78 7.85 18.49 -5.76
C ASN A 78 8.72 17.88 -4.64
N PHE A 79 9.27 16.67 -4.88
CA PHE A 79 10.28 16.02 -4.06
C PHE A 79 11.68 16.37 -4.56
N THR A 80 12.62 16.50 -3.65
CA THR A 80 14.03 16.43 -4.04
C THR A 80 14.42 14.97 -4.35
N PRO A 81 15.43 14.71 -5.21
CA PRO A 81 15.88 13.35 -5.46
C PRO A 81 16.25 12.59 -4.18
N ARG A 82 16.85 13.28 -3.21
CA ARG A 82 17.22 12.68 -1.93
C ARG A 82 16.00 12.32 -1.09
N GLU A 83 15.02 13.21 -1.00
CA GLU A 83 13.77 12.97 -0.28
C GLU A 83 13.03 11.76 -0.85
N ALA A 84 12.91 11.67 -2.18
CA ALA A 84 12.30 10.53 -2.86
C ALA A 84 13.05 9.22 -2.59
N GLU A 85 14.39 9.24 -2.62
CA GLU A 85 15.23 8.07 -2.38
C GLU A 85 15.06 7.48 -0.96
N ILE A 86 14.92 8.33 0.07
CA ILE A 86 14.77 7.86 1.46
C ILE A 86 13.32 7.59 1.86
N THR A 87 12.35 7.98 1.03
CA THR A 87 10.93 7.79 1.32
C THR A 87 10.50 6.36 1.02
N ASP A 88 9.83 5.74 2.00
CA ASP A 88 9.26 4.41 1.88
C ASP A 88 8.43 4.31 0.57
N PRO A 89 8.65 3.29 -0.30
CA PRO A 89 7.81 3.07 -1.47
C PRO A 89 6.31 3.03 -1.14
N GLN A 90 5.90 2.61 0.06
CA GLN A 90 4.50 2.70 0.50
C GLN A 90 3.96 4.13 0.46
N HIS A 91 4.74 5.12 0.91
CA HIS A 91 4.33 6.52 0.88
C HIS A 91 4.30 7.08 -0.54
N ARG A 92 5.27 6.70 -1.38
CA ARG A 92 5.38 7.15 -2.78
C ARG A 92 4.23 6.63 -3.63
N VAL A 93 4.02 5.32 -3.60
CA VAL A 93 2.97 4.65 -4.39
C VAL A 93 1.57 5.06 -3.92
N LEU A 94 1.35 5.24 -2.61
CA LEU A 94 0.06 5.73 -2.12
C LEU A 94 -0.20 7.19 -2.54
N LEU A 95 0.82 8.04 -2.61
CA LEU A 95 0.68 9.41 -3.11
C LEU A 95 0.30 9.45 -4.59
N GLU A 96 0.92 8.61 -5.43
CA GLU A 96 0.51 8.43 -6.83
C GLU A 96 -0.94 7.93 -6.92
N CYS A 97 -1.28 6.90 -6.14
CA CYS A 97 -2.64 6.35 -6.09
C CYS A 97 -3.68 7.40 -5.64
N ALA A 98 -3.32 8.31 -4.75
CA ALA A 98 -4.20 9.39 -4.29
C ALA A 98 -4.49 10.38 -5.41
N TRP A 99 -3.46 10.71 -6.20
CA TRP A 99 -3.63 11.54 -7.39
C TRP A 99 -4.54 10.87 -8.43
N GLU A 100 -4.26 9.61 -8.76
CA GLU A 100 -5.06 8.81 -9.72
C GLU A 100 -6.53 8.67 -9.30
N ALA A 101 -6.79 8.52 -8.00
CA ALA A 101 -8.16 8.43 -7.46
C ALA A 101 -8.93 9.75 -7.66
N LEU A 102 -8.28 10.90 -7.40
CA LEU A 102 -8.85 12.22 -7.64
C LEU A 102 -9.09 12.48 -9.14
N GLU A 103 -8.16 12.06 -10.00
CA GLU A 103 -8.34 12.14 -11.45
C GLU A 103 -9.55 11.32 -11.92
N THR A 104 -9.69 10.09 -11.42
CA THR A 104 -10.84 9.23 -11.74
C THR A 104 -12.17 9.83 -11.25
N ALA A 105 -12.13 10.56 -10.12
CA ALA A 105 -13.27 11.32 -9.61
C ALA A 105 -13.55 12.64 -10.37
N ASN A 106 -12.69 13.03 -11.33
CA ASN A 106 -12.69 14.34 -11.98
C ASN A 106 -12.59 15.52 -10.98
N VAL A 107 -11.84 15.33 -9.90
CA VAL A 107 -11.61 16.35 -8.87
C VAL A 107 -10.23 16.98 -9.06
N VAL A 108 -10.20 18.30 -9.22
CA VAL A 108 -8.96 19.08 -9.18
C VAL A 108 -8.85 19.71 -7.80
N PRO A 109 -7.92 19.28 -6.92
CA PRO A 109 -7.85 19.73 -5.53
C PRO A 109 -7.88 21.26 -5.36
N ASP A 110 -7.07 21.98 -6.14
CA ASP A 110 -6.99 23.45 -6.06
C ASP A 110 -8.26 24.19 -6.53
N ARG A 111 -9.21 23.49 -7.15
CA ARG A 111 -10.48 24.05 -7.63
C ARG A 111 -11.70 23.48 -6.91
N PHE A 112 -11.49 22.53 -6.00
CA PHE A 112 -12.57 21.93 -5.25
C PHE A 112 -13.05 22.89 -4.16
N ASP A 113 -14.34 23.21 -4.18
CA ASP A 113 -14.97 24.09 -3.19
C ASP A 113 -15.43 23.26 -1.98
N GLY A 114 -14.47 22.88 -1.14
CA GLY A 114 -14.72 22.06 0.04
C GLY A 114 -13.45 21.49 0.66
N ALA A 115 -13.59 20.85 1.82
CA ALA A 115 -12.51 20.17 2.51
C ALA A 115 -12.39 18.72 2.00
N ILE A 116 -11.19 18.33 1.59
CA ILE A 116 -10.87 16.94 1.21
C ILE A 116 -10.11 16.28 2.36
N GLY A 117 -10.70 15.26 2.98
CA GLY A 117 -10.07 14.46 4.03
C GLY A 117 -9.23 13.30 3.47
N VAL A 118 -8.29 12.79 4.27
CA VAL A 118 -7.43 11.65 3.94
C VAL A 118 -7.38 10.67 5.09
N PHE A 119 -7.76 9.43 4.83
CA PHE A 119 -7.78 8.34 5.81
C PHE A 119 -7.06 7.15 5.19
N ALA A 120 -5.85 6.86 5.63
CA ALA A 120 -5.07 5.79 5.02
C ALA A 120 -4.21 5.05 6.04
N GLY A 121 -3.73 3.87 5.67
CA GLY A 121 -2.74 3.15 6.46
C GLY A 121 -1.76 2.38 5.60
N ALA A 122 -0.59 2.12 6.18
CA ALA A 122 0.48 1.34 5.57
C ALA A 122 0.82 0.10 6.41
N ASP A 123 1.41 -0.91 5.78
CA ASP A 123 1.99 -2.08 6.46
C ASP A 123 3.38 -1.72 7.06
N LEU A 124 4.02 -2.68 7.73
CA LEU A 124 5.36 -2.54 8.29
C LEU A 124 6.35 -1.99 7.26
N ASN A 125 7.03 -0.90 7.60
CA ASN A 125 8.06 -0.31 6.76
C ASN A 125 9.32 -1.20 6.76
N THR A 126 9.39 -2.08 5.77
CA THR A 126 10.54 -2.96 5.53
C THR A 126 11.67 -2.23 4.79
N TYR A 127 11.39 -1.12 4.12
CA TYR A 127 12.40 -0.30 3.43
C TYR A 127 13.37 0.35 4.40
N LEU A 128 12.86 0.90 5.51
CA LEU A 128 13.69 1.42 6.59
C LEU A 128 14.63 0.34 7.13
N LEU A 129 14.12 -0.88 7.33
CA LEU A 129 14.87 -2.01 7.90
C LEU A 129 15.96 -2.55 6.96
N PHE A 130 15.65 -2.73 5.68
CA PHE A 130 16.53 -3.46 4.75
C PHE A 130 17.32 -2.56 3.78
N ASN A 131 16.94 -1.30 3.61
CA ASN A 131 17.59 -0.41 2.63
C ASN A 131 18.25 0.82 3.27
N LEU A 132 17.77 1.25 4.44
CA LEU A 132 18.20 2.51 5.05
C LEU A 132 18.96 2.33 6.38
N ALA A 133 18.71 1.27 7.15
CA ALA A 133 19.29 1.07 8.48
C ALA A 133 20.84 1.05 8.51
N ASP A 134 21.49 0.59 7.44
CA ASP A 134 22.95 0.52 7.34
C ASP A 134 23.63 1.84 6.90
N ARG A 135 22.86 2.91 6.64
CA ARG A 135 23.38 4.16 6.07
C ARG A 135 23.87 5.15 7.15
N LYS A 136 25.12 4.96 7.64
CA LYS A 136 25.90 5.90 8.50
C LYS A 136 25.22 6.35 9.82
N PRO A 137 25.97 6.80 10.84
CA PRO A 137 25.36 7.32 12.06
C PRO A 137 24.50 8.55 11.76
N LEU A 138 23.24 8.51 12.19
CA LEU A 138 22.28 9.61 12.08
C LEU A 138 22.77 10.80 12.93
N ASN A 139 22.96 11.96 12.32
CA ASN A 139 22.94 13.22 13.06
C ASN A 139 21.46 13.64 13.27
N THR A 140 21.22 14.66 14.11
CA THR A 140 19.86 15.08 14.46
C THR A 140 19.01 15.53 13.27
N GLN A 141 19.62 16.18 12.27
CA GLN A 141 18.92 16.63 11.07
C GLN A 141 18.52 15.45 10.15
N ASN A 142 19.42 14.48 9.99
CA ASN A 142 19.15 13.26 9.25
C ASN A 142 18.06 12.41 9.92
N TYR A 143 17.96 12.43 11.26
CA TYR A 143 16.92 11.68 11.98
C TYR A 143 15.52 12.19 11.63
N PHE A 144 15.30 13.51 11.67
CA PHE A 144 13.98 14.07 11.39
C PHE A 144 13.53 13.80 9.95
N GLU A 145 14.42 13.99 8.96
CA GLU A 145 14.12 13.68 7.56
C GLU A 145 13.77 12.21 7.37
N MET A 146 14.53 11.31 8.02
CA MET A 146 14.26 9.88 7.99
C MET A 146 12.89 9.53 8.59
N SER A 147 12.52 10.12 9.74
CA SER A 147 11.21 9.92 10.37
C SER A 147 10.07 10.38 9.45
N VAL A 148 10.17 11.59 8.88
CA VAL A 148 9.15 12.15 7.97
C VAL A 148 8.97 11.30 6.69
N ALA A 149 10.03 10.60 6.29
CA ALA A 149 10.05 9.78 5.09
C ALA A 149 9.56 8.33 5.31
N ASN A 150 9.51 7.85 6.55
CA ASN A 150 9.37 6.43 6.85
C ASN A 150 8.37 6.08 7.97
N ASP A 151 8.01 7.03 8.83
CA ASP A 151 7.03 6.79 9.88
C ASP A 151 5.61 6.88 9.32
N LYS A 152 4.76 5.94 9.73
CA LYS A 152 3.36 5.82 9.30
C LYS A 152 2.58 7.09 9.62
N ASP A 153 2.93 7.81 10.68
CA ASP A 153 2.27 9.06 11.09
C ASP A 153 2.27 10.12 9.97
N TYR A 154 3.25 10.08 9.06
CA TYR A 154 3.36 11.01 7.94
C TYR A 154 2.68 10.52 6.66
N LEU A 155 2.07 9.33 6.64
CA LEU A 155 1.49 8.74 5.43
C LEU A 155 0.33 9.58 4.87
N ALA A 156 -0.73 9.78 5.66
CA ALA A 156 -1.90 10.56 5.24
C ALA A 156 -1.56 12.07 5.12
N THR A 157 -0.82 12.61 6.09
CA THR A 157 -0.50 14.04 6.15
C THR A 157 0.41 14.49 5.01
N LYS A 158 1.29 13.61 4.50
CA LYS A 158 2.10 13.90 3.30
C LYS A 158 1.24 14.01 2.04
N ILE A 159 0.19 13.20 1.90
CA ILE A 159 -0.79 13.35 0.81
C ILE A 159 -1.50 14.70 0.92
N SER A 160 -2.03 15.01 2.10
CA SER A 160 -2.69 16.30 2.34
C SER A 160 -1.78 17.48 2.04
N TYR A 161 -0.51 17.43 2.48
CA TYR A 161 0.46 18.48 2.22
C TYR A 161 0.80 18.63 0.73
N LYS A 162 1.10 17.52 0.05
CA LYS A 162 1.55 17.54 -1.35
C LYS A 162 0.42 17.89 -2.33
N LEU A 163 -0.82 17.57 -1.98
CA LEU A 163 -2.00 17.81 -2.83
C LEU A 163 -2.87 18.99 -2.33
N ASN A 164 -2.40 19.74 -1.33
CA ASN A 164 -3.10 20.90 -0.75
C ASN A 164 -4.53 20.56 -0.23
N LEU A 165 -4.68 19.41 0.43
CA LEU A 165 -5.96 18.94 0.99
C LEU A 165 -6.12 19.43 2.42
N THR A 166 -7.24 20.06 2.72
CA THR A 166 -7.46 20.83 3.97
C THR A 166 -8.41 20.16 4.97
N GLY A 167 -8.97 18.99 4.63
CA GLY A 167 -9.81 18.22 5.55
C GLY A 167 -9.03 17.41 6.59
N PRO A 168 -9.72 16.61 7.41
CA PRO A 168 -9.08 15.72 8.39
C PRO A 168 -8.09 14.77 7.71
N SER A 169 -6.90 14.63 8.28
CA SER A 169 -5.83 13.79 7.72
C SER A 169 -5.30 12.84 8.78
N LEU A 170 -5.64 11.56 8.68
CA LEU A 170 -5.35 10.56 9.70
C LEU A 170 -4.73 9.31 9.09
N THR A 171 -3.58 8.92 9.63
CA THR A 171 -3.09 7.56 9.47
C THR A 171 -3.81 6.65 10.46
N VAL A 172 -4.42 5.59 9.95
CA VAL A 172 -5.18 4.61 10.74
C VAL A 172 -4.44 3.28 10.68
N GLN A 173 -4.43 2.53 11.79
CA GLN A 173 -3.76 1.24 11.89
C GLN A 173 -4.60 0.26 12.72
N SER A 174 -5.01 -0.84 12.10
CA SER A 174 -5.76 -1.93 12.75
C SER A 174 -5.38 -3.31 12.18
N ALA A 175 -4.11 -3.48 11.80
CA ALA A 175 -3.59 -4.66 11.09
C ALA A 175 -4.38 -4.94 9.79
N CYS A 176 -4.84 -6.17 9.55
CA CYS A 176 -5.47 -6.56 8.28
C CYS A 176 -6.77 -5.81 7.94
N SER A 177 -7.41 -5.15 8.90
CA SER A 177 -8.64 -4.37 8.67
C SER A 177 -8.38 -2.88 8.38
N THR A 178 -7.12 -2.46 8.35
CA THR A 178 -6.72 -1.03 8.32
C THR A 178 -7.43 -0.22 7.24
N SER A 179 -7.45 -0.69 5.99
CA SER A 179 -8.07 0.05 4.89
C SER A 179 -9.60 0.15 5.03
N LEU A 180 -10.25 -0.89 5.54
CA LEU A 180 -11.70 -0.86 5.78
C LEU A 180 -12.06 0.05 6.96
N VAL A 181 -11.24 0.09 8.00
CA VAL A 181 -11.41 1.05 9.11
C VAL A 181 -11.19 2.48 8.62
N ALA A 182 -10.24 2.70 7.71
CA ALA A 182 -10.03 4.01 7.08
C ALA A 182 -11.27 4.46 6.29
N VAL A 183 -11.87 3.57 5.49
CA VAL A 183 -13.13 3.82 4.79
C VAL A 183 -14.26 4.13 5.77
N HIS A 184 -14.38 3.35 6.85
CA HIS A 184 -15.38 3.63 7.89
C HIS A 184 -15.22 5.03 8.48
N LEU A 185 -14.01 5.44 8.85
CA LEU A 185 -13.74 6.77 9.40
C LEU A 185 -14.01 7.89 8.39
N ALA A 186 -13.68 7.68 7.12
CA ALA A 186 -14.01 8.61 6.05
C ALA A 186 -15.53 8.80 5.91
N CYS A 187 -16.30 7.71 5.89
CA CYS A 187 -17.77 7.78 5.88
C CYS A 187 -18.31 8.56 7.08
N GLN A 188 -17.81 8.32 8.29
CA GLN A 188 -18.25 9.06 9.47
C GLN A 188 -17.93 10.55 9.36
N ASN A 189 -16.74 10.92 8.87
CA ASN A 189 -16.38 12.33 8.70
C ASN A 189 -17.20 13.04 7.61
N LEU A 190 -17.61 12.33 6.56
CA LEU A 190 -18.54 12.86 5.56
C LEU A 190 -19.95 13.06 6.15
N LEU A 191 -20.46 12.07 6.91
CA LEU A 191 -21.78 12.15 7.55
C LEU A 191 -21.85 13.22 8.65
N ASP A 192 -20.73 13.45 9.35
CA ASP A 192 -20.59 14.48 10.39
C ASP A 192 -20.14 15.84 9.84
N TYR A 193 -20.14 16.01 8.50
CA TYR A 193 -19.77 17.25 7.80
C TYR A 193 -18.39 17.81 8.19
N GLN A 194 -17.44 16.93 8.52
CA GLN A 194 -16.04 17.29 8.79
C GLN A 194 -15.23 17.44 7.49
N CYS A 195 -15.69 16.84 6.39
CA CYS A 195 -15.20 17.05 5.05
C CYS A 195 -16.30 16.86 4.00
N ASP A 196 -16.07 17.36 2.79
CA ASP A 196 -17.00 17.30 1.66
C ASP A 196 -16.62 16.20 0.65
N LEU A 197 -15.36 15.78 0.70
CA LEU A 197 -14.80 14.65 -0.02
C LEU A 197 -13.78 13.95 0.90
N ALA A 198 -13.56 12.65 0.70
CA ALA A 198 -12.55 11.91 1.44
C ALA A 198 -11.84 10.93 0.52
N LEU A 199 -10.52 10.82 0.68
CA LEU A 199 -9.72 9.70 0.18
C LEU A 199 -9.58 8.67 1.29
N ALA A 200 -9.89 7.41 1.01
CA ALA A 200 -9.83 6.35 1.99
C ALA A 200 -9.21 5.05 1.46
N GLY A 201 -8.31 4.42 2.22
CA GLY A 201 -7.78 3.11 1.84
C GLY A 201 -6.46 2.75 2.52
N GLY A 202 -5.53 2.17 1.76
CA GLY A 202 -4.25 1.76 2.32
C GLY A 202 -3.28 1.13 1.33
N VAL A 203 -2.09 0.85 1.83
CA VAL A 203 -0.96 0.32 1.08
C VAL A 203 -0.24 -0.76 1.88
N SER A 204 0.27 -1.77 1.18
CA SER A 204 1.16 -2.80 1.71
C SER A 204 2.24 -3.02 0.67
N ILE A 205 3.49 -2.65 0.99
CA ILE A 205 4.65 -2.96 0.14
C ILE A 205 5.77 -3.46 1.04
N THR A 206 6.20 -4.69 0.74
CA THR A 206 7.26 -5.40 1.43
C THR A 206 8.48 -5.50 0.52
N VAL A 207 9.62 -4.98 0.98
CA VAL A 207 10.90 -5.10 0.28
C VAL A 207 11.88 -5.98 1.07
N PRO A 208 12.78 -6.71 0.39
CA PRO A 208 12.77 -6.96 -1.06
C PRO A 208 11.55 -7.81 -1.49
N GLN A 209 10.98 -7.50 -2.65
CA GLN A 209 9.79 -8.21 -3.17
C GLN A 209 10.11 -9.61 -3.70
N GLU A 210 11.29 -9.77 -4.30
CA GLU A 210 11.82 -11.03 -4.83
C GLU A 210 12.34 -11.93 -3.70
N ARG A 211 11.40 -12.41 -2.88
CA ARG A 211 11.64 -13.35 -1.80
C ARG A 211 10.45 -14.27 -1.62
N GLY A 212 10.70 -15.49 -1.21
CA GLY A 212 9.70 -16.39 -0.64
C GLY A 212 9.54 -16.20 0.87
N TYR A 213 8.93 -17.21 1.50
CA TYR A 213 8.80 -17.30 2.95
C TYR A 213 8.99 -18.74 3.42
N LEU A 214 9.29 -18.91 4.71
CA LEU A 214 9.39 -20.23 5.32
C LEU A 214 8.03 -20.65 5.85
N TYR A 215 7.50 -21.76 5.33
CA TYR A 215 6.31 -22.38 5.91
C TYR A 215 6.62 -22.96 7.30
N GLN A 216 5.67 -22.80 8.21
CA GLN A 216 5.73 -23.37 9.55
C GLN A 216 4.38 -24.02 9.84
N GLU A 217 4.39 -25.28 10.25
CA GLU A 217 3.18 -25.99 10.64
C GLU A 217 2.50 -25.28 11.83
N GLY A 218 1.19 -25.05 11.73
CA GLY A 218 0.42 -24.24 12.69
C GLY A 218 0.55 -22.72 12.51
N GLY A 219 1.38 -22.25 11.57
CA GLY A 219 1.46 -20.85 11.18
C GLY A 219 0.32 -20.41 10.26
N ALA A 220 0.22 -19.09 10.01
CA ALA A 220 -0.83 -18.52 9.17
C ALA A 220 -0.57 -18.68 7.66
N LEU A 221 0.68 -18.84 7.26
CA LEU A 221 1.08 -18.88 5.84
C LEU A 221 0.92 -20.29 5.26
N SER A 222 0.43 -20.37 4.02
CA SER A 222 0.23 -21.61 3.28
C SER A 222 1.56 -22.29 2.92
N SER A 223 1.55 -23.62 2.79
CA SER A 223 2.74 -24.38 2.40
C SER A 223 3.05 -24.34 0.90
N ASP A 224 2.16 -23.80 0.08
CA ASP A 224 2.24 -23.83 -1.39
C ASP A 224 2.18 -22.44 -2.06
N GLY A 225 2.00 -21.37 -1.29
CA GLY A 225 1.92 -20.02 -1.82
C GLY A 225 0.56 -19.65 -2.40
N TYR A 226 -0.50 -20.39 -2.05
CA TYR A 226 -1.87 -20.08 -2.45
C TYR A 226 -2.80 -19.86 -1.26
N CYS A 227 -3.63 -18.81 -1.34
CA CYS A 227 -4.77 -18.65 -0.46
C CYS A 227 -5.98 -19.37 -1.07
N ARG A 228 -6.38 -20.51 -0.48
CA ARG A 228 -7.47 -21.35 -0.99
C ARG A 228 -8.73 -21.15 -0.16
N ALA A 229 -9.33 -19.97 -0.28
CA ALA A 229 -10.50 -19.58 0.51
C ALA A 229 -11.64 -20.62 0.34
N PHE A 230 -12.09 -21.20 1.47
CA PHE A 230 -13.18 -22.18 1.55
C PHE A 230 -12.94 -23.54 0.85
N ASP A 231 -11.73 -23.80 0.36
CA ASP A 231 -11.40 -25.08 -0.28
C ASP A 231 -11.12 -26.19 0.76
N ALA A 232 -11.41 -27.45 0.42
CA ALA A 232 -11.10 -28.59 1.28
C ALA A 232 -9.60 -28.77 1.57
N LYS A 233 -8.74 -28.21 0.72
CA LYS A 233 -7.27 -28.16 0.86
C LYS A 233 -6.78 -26.80 1.39
N ALA A 234 -7.63 -26.01 2.05
CA ALA A 234 -7.22 -24.77 2.69
C ALA A 234 -6.12 -25.06 3.75
N GLY A 235 -4.97 -24.39 3.60
CA GLY A 235 -3.79 -24.63 4.44
C GLY A 235 -3.11 -23.35 4.93
N GLY A 236 -3.77 -22.20 4.81
CA GLY A 236 -3.23 -20.90 5.20
C GLY A 236 -3.48 -19.81 4.16
N THR A 237 -2.93 -18.63 4.41
CA THR A 237 -2.96 -17.46 3.52
C THR A 237 -1.57 -17.17 2.94
N VAL A 238 -1.43 -16.07 2.22
CA VAL A 238 -0.15 -15.54 1.72
C VAL A 238 -0.09 -14.04 1.97
N GLY A 239 1.12 -13.51 2.16
CA GLY A 239 1.33 -12.07 2.09
C GLY A 239 1.22 -11.57 0.66
N GLY A 240 0.76 -10.33 0.49
CA GLY A 240 0.69 -9.69 -0.81
C GLY A 240 0.93 -8.19 -0.72
N ASN A 241 1.49 -7.66 -1.80
CA ASN A 241 1.70 -6.24 -1.98
C ASN A 241 0.52 -5.64 -2.75
N GLY A 242 0.12 -4.42 -2.41
CA GLY A 242 -1.01 -3.76 -3.03
C GLY A 242 -1.22 -2.35 -2.49
N VAL A 243 -1.88 -1.52 -3.29
CA VAL A 243 -2.37 -0.20 -2.89
C VAL A 243 -3.78 -0.02 -3.41
N GLY A 244 -4.63 0.65 -2.63
CA GLY A 244 -5.96 1.05 -3.08
C GLY A 244 -6.47 2.26 -2.32
N LEU A 245 -7.11 3.18 -3.05
CA LEU A 245 -7.81 4.33 -2.53
C LEU A 245 -9.16 4.49 -3.22
N VAL A 246 -10.15 4.90 -2.44
CA VAL A 246 -11.51 5.26 -2.87
C VAL A 246 -11.86 6.67 -2.42
#